data_AF-A0A7J6EKA9-F1
#
_entry.id   AF-A0A7J6EKA9-F1
#
_cell.length_a   1.000
_cell.length_b   1.000
_cell.length_c   1.000
_cell.angle_alpha   90.00
_cell.angle_beta   90.00
_cell.angle_gamma   90.00
#
_symmetry.space_group_name_H-M   'P 1'
#
loop_
_entity.id
_entity.type
_entity.pdbx_description
1 polymer ?
#
loop_
_entity_poly.entity_id
_entity_poly.type
_entity_poly.pdbx_seq_one_letter_code
_entity_poly.pdbx_strand_id
1 'polypeptide(L)'
;MCFLLLSQVKEDTDLFIIDEVGKMELYSSSFFPDVLKVLESNIPILASVPIPKSGRDIPGVARLKNHPGATIFTLTESNRDAMKEQISSLLADLLRKI
;
A
#
# COMPACT_ATOMS: atom_id res chain seq x y z
N MET A 1 -15.48 7.55 6.36
CA MET A 1 -14.34 7.29 5.46
C MET A 1 -14.90 7.30 4.04
N CYS A 2 -14.38 8.14 3.15
CA CYS A 2 -14.74 8.13 1.73
C CYS A 2 -13.55 7.56 0.95
N PHE A 3 -13.77 6.46 0.24
CA PHE A 3 -12.76 5.86 -0.63
C PHE A 3 -12.90 6.47 -2.02
N LEU A 4 -11.87 7.18 -2.48
CA LEU A 4 -11.76 7.58 -3.87
C LEU A 4 -10.77 6.64 -4.55
N LEU A 5 -11.30 5.70 -5.31
CA LEU A 5 -10.51 4.86 -6.19
C LEU A 5 -10.74 5.32 -7.63
N LEU A 6 -9.68 5.80 -8.27
CA LEU A 6 -9.71 6.11 -9.70
C LEU A 6 -9.37 4.83 -10.45
N SER A 7 -10.36 4.22 -11.11
CA SER A 7 -10.18 3.01 -11.93
C SER A 7 -9.43 3.28 -13.24
N GLN A 8 -9.03 4.53 -13.49
CA GLN A 8 -8.28 4.96 -14.66
C GLN A 8 -6.94 5.50 -14.16
N VAL A 9 -5.90 4.70 -14.38
CA VAL A 9 -4.51 5.13 -14.18
C VAL A 9 -4.18 6.11 -15.29
N LYS A 10 -3.75 7.32 -14.95
CA LYS A 10 -3.22 8.24 -15.96
C LYS A 10 -1.88 7.70 -16.45
N GLU A 11 -1.60 7.87 -17.75
CA GLU A 11 -0.35 7.39 -18.38
C GLU A 11 0.91 7.90 -17.65
N ASP A 12 0.84 9.06 -16.99
CA ASP A 12 1.93 9.68 -16.23
C ASP A 12 1.80 9.48 -14.70
N THR A 13 1.33 8.30 -14.25
CA THR A 13 1.23 8.01 -12.81
C THR A 13 2.51 7.39 -12.29
N ASP A 14 3.25 8.12 -11.46
CA ASP A 14 4.54 7.64 -10.91
C ASP A 14 4.40 6.90 -9.57
N LEU A 15 3.30 7.10 -8.84
CA LEU A 15 3.09 6.52 -7.50
C LEU A 15 1.60 6.39 -7.17
N PHE A 16 1.22 5.23 -6.62
CA PHE A 16 -0.05 5.05 -5.94
C PHE A 16 0.11 5.18 -4.43
N ILE A 17 -0.77 5.95 -3.80
CA ILE A 17 -0.87 6.05 -2.34
C ILE A 17 -2.25 5.54 -1.93
N ILE A 18 -2.26 4.53 -1.06
CA ILE A 18 -3.47 3.95 -0.50
C ILE A 18 -3.43 4.13 1.02
N ASP A 19 -4.19 5.09 1.51
CA ASP A 19 -4.40 5.25 2.95
C ASP A 19 -5.43 4.21 3.40
N GLU A 20 -4.90 3.11 3.93
CA GLU A 20 -5.57 1.94 4.47
C GLU A 20 -6.08 0.90 3.43
N VAL A 21 -5.50 -0.30 3.50
CA VAL A 21 -6.12 -1.53 2.99
C VAL A 21 -6.47 -2.41 4.18
N GLY A 22 -7.67 -2.21 4.72
CA GLY A 22 -8.15 -2.86 5.92
C GLY A 22 -9.40 -3.70 5.70
N LYS A 23 -10.02 -4.09 6.82
CA LYS A 23 -11.21 -4.96 6.78
C LYS A 23 -12.36 -4.30 6.04
N MET A 24 -12.53 -2.99 6.20
CA MET A 24 -13.69 -2.26 5.68
C MET A 24 -13.62 -2.11 4.16
N GLU A 25 -12.42 -1.85 3.65
CA GLU A 25 -12.10 -1.65 2.25
C GLU A 25 -12.23 -2.95 1.47
N LEU A 26 -11.84 -4.07 2.10
CA LEU A 26 -11.97 -5.41 1.53
C LEU A 26 -13.42 -5.90 1.41
N TYR A 27 -14.41 -5.20 1.98
CA TYR A 27 -15.83 -5.48 1.69
C TYR A 27 -16.30 -4.86 0.37
N SER A 28 -15.56 -3.92 -0.20
CA SER A 28 -15.87 -3.37 -1.51
C SER A 28 -15.53 -4.38 -2.61
N SER A 29 -16.52 -4.67 -3.46
CA SER A 29 -16.38 -5.61 -4.57
C SER A 29 -15.44 -5.11 -5.67
N SER A 30 -15.23 -3.79 -5.79
CA SER A 30 -14.32 -3.19 -6.77
C SER A 30 -12.92 -2.93 -6.21
N PHE A 31 -12.81 -2.59 -4.93
CA PHE A 31 -11.56 -2.07 -4.36
C PHE A 31 -10.41 -3.07 -4.46
N PHE A 32 -10.57 -4.27 -3.89
CA PHE A 32 -9.47 -5.22 -3.84
C PHE A 32 -9.03 -5.72 -5.23
N PRO A 33 -9.94 -6.05 -6.16
CA PRO A 33 -9.55 -6.36 -7.54
C PRO A 33 -8.75 -5.25 -8.23
N ASP A 34 -9.11 -3.98 -8.01
CA ASP A 34 -8.39 -2.87 -8.62
C ASP A 34 -7.02 -2.63 -7.97
N VAL A 35 -6.89 -2.78 -6.64
CA VAL A 35 -5.58 -2.78 -5.97
C VAL A 35 -4.68 -3.89 -6.53
N LEU A 36 -5.23 -5.06 -6.83
CA LEU A 36 -4.47 -6.15 -7.45
C LEU A 36 -3.99 -5.80 -8.87
N LYS A 37 -4.82 -5.13 -9.68
CA LYS A 37 -4.39 -4.67 -11.01
C LYS A 37 -3.25 -3.66 -10.92
N VAL A 38 -3.28 -2.78 -9.93
CA VAL A 38 -2.19 -1.82 -9.70
C VAL A 38 -0.92 -2.55 -9.26
N LEU A 39 -1.01 -3.59 -8.44
CA LEU A 39 0.15 -4.41 -8.06
C LEU A 39 0.79 -5.14 -9.26
N GLU A 40 0.00 -5.48 -10.27
CA GLU A 40 0.48 -6.09 -11.51
C GLU A 40 1.13 -5.06 -12.45
N SER A 41 0.99 -3.75 -12.16
CA SER A 41 1.65 -2.70 -12.91
C SER A 41 3.10 -2.48 -12.44
N ASN A 42 3.90 -1.79 -13.25
CA ASN A 42 5.26 -1.39 -12.87
C ASN A 42 5.30 -0.11 -12.01
N ILE A 43 4.14 0.40 -11.58
CA ILE A 43 4.06 1.64 -10.81
C ILE A 43 4.14 1.29 -9.32
N PRO A 44 5.02 1.95 -8.54
CA PRO A 44 5.14 1.70 -7.11
C PRO A 44 3.85 2.02 -6.35
N ILE A 45 3.64 1.29 -5.25
CA ILE A 45 2.51 1.49 -4.33
C ILE A 45 3.04 1.72 -2.92
N LEU A 46 2.60 2.81 -2.30
CA LEU A 46 2.68 3.01 -0.87
C LEU A 46 1.30 2.78 -0.25
N ALA A 47 1.17 1.76 0.59
CA ALA A 47 -0.09 1.43 1.25
C ALA A 47 0.10 1.25 2.76
N SER A 48 -0.85 1.75 3.56
CA SER A 48 -0.94 1.39 4.98
C SER A 48 -1.86 0.17 5.16
N VAL A 49 -1.46 -0.76 6.04
CA VAL A 49 -2.24 -1.98 6.34
C VAL A 49 -2.38 -2.14 7.85
N PRO A 50 -3.50 -2.68 8.35
CA PRO A 50 -3.69 -2.84 9.79
C PRO A 50 -2.76 -3.92 10.35
N ILE A 51 -2.34 -3.72 11.60
CA ILE A 51 -1.62 -4.75 12.37
C ILE A 51 -2.61 -5.88 12.70
N PRO A 52 -2.24 -7.16 12.50
CA PRO A 52 -3.11 -8.30 12.82
C PRO A 52 -3.43 -8.34 14.32
N LYS A 53 -4.72 -8.21 14.67
CA LYS A 53 -5.19 -8.16 16.06
C LYS A 53 -5.13 -9.50 16.81
N SER A 54 -5.09 -10.62 16.08
CA SER A 54 -5.18 -11.98 16.66
C SER A 54 -4.17 -12.95 16.02
N GLY A 55 -3.05 -12.42 15.53
CA GLY A 55 -2.00 -13.21 14.86
C GLY A 55 -2.37 -13.72 13.47
N ARG A 56 -3.58 -13.43 12.97
CA ARG A 56 -3.99 -13.72 11.60
C ARG A 56 -4.25 -12.43 10.84
N ASP A 57 -3.54 -12.28 9.73
CA ASP A 57 -3.83 -11.25 8.74
C ASP A 57 -5.16 -11.54 8.05
N ILE A 58 -5.83 -10.47 7.61
CA ILE A 58 -7.00 -10.58 6.73
C ILE A 58 -6.49 -11.13 5.38
N PRO A 59 -7.16 -12.09 4.72
CA PRO A 59 -6.64 -12.72 3.49
C PRO A 59 -6.17 -11.74 2.42
N GLY A 60 -6.90 -10.63 2.21
CA GLY A 60 -6.49 -9.58 1.27
C GLY A 60 -5.20 -8.86 1.69
N VAL A 61 -5.06 -8.53 2.97
CA VAL A 61 -3.85 -7.93 3.55
C VAL A 61 -2.66 -8.90 3.50
N ALA A 62 -2.90 -10.18 3.81
CA ALA A 62 -1.88 -11.22 3.72
C ALA A 62 -1.31 -11.33 2.29
N ARG A 63 -2.18 -11.25 1.27
CA ARG A 63 -1.78 -11.27 -0.14
C ARG A 63 -0.88 -10.08 -0.50
N LEU A 64 -1.19 -8.88 0.01
CA LEU A 64 -0.34 -7.70 -0.18
C LEU A 64 1.04 -7.86 0.48
N LYS A 65 1.05 -8.30 1.74
CA LYS A 65 2.27 -8.49 2.53
C LYS A 65 3.19 -9.57 1.95
N ASN A 66 2.62 -10.62 1.35
CA ASN A 66 3.36 -11.72 0.76
C ASN A 66 3.81 -11.47 -0.68
N HIS A 67 3.56 -10.28 -1.24
CA HIS A 67 4.04 -9.94 -2.58
C HIS A 67 5.58 -9.93 -2.60
N PRO A 68 6.24 -10.56 -3.59
CA PRO A 68 7.70 -10.72 -3.60
C PRO A 68 8.47 -9.39 -3.67
N GLY A 69 7.86 -8.34 -4.20
CA GLY A 69 8.41 -6.99 -4.22
C GLY A 69 8.03 -6.12 -3.03
N ALA A 70 7.26 -6.61 -2.06
CA ALA A 70 6.80 -5.80 -0.93
C ALA A 70 7.90 -5.62 0.12
N THR A 71 8.07 -4.37 0.57
CA THR A 71 8.84 -4.03 1.77
C THR A 71 7.87 -3.58 2.85
N ILE A 72 7.92 -4.23 4.02
CA ILE A 72 6.98 -3.97 5.12
C ILE A 72 7.68 -3.19 6.23
N PHE A 73 7.13 -2.03 6.57
CA PHE A 73 7.55 -1.23 7.71
C PHE A 73 6.50 -1.33 8.82
N THR A 74 6.92 -1.79 10.00
CA THR A 74 6.05 -1.79 11.19
C THR A 74 6.29 -0.52 11.99
N LEU A 75 5.27 0.33 12.07
CA LEU A 75 5.34 1.59 12.82
C LEU A 75 4.98 1.37 14.29
N THR A 76 5.76 2.00 15.16
CA THR A 76 5.50 2.19 16.59
C THR A 76 5.51 3.68 16.89
N GLU A 77 5.03 4.08 18.07
CA GLU A 77 5.13 5.48 18.49
C GLU A 77 6.59 5.97 18.55
N SER A 78 7.51 5.10 18.97
CA SER A 78 8.93 5.42 19.13
C SER A 78 9.73 5.48 17.83
N ASN A 79 9.27 4.84 16.74
CA ASN A 79 10.00 4.79 15.47
C ASN A 79 9.37 5.66 14.37
N ARG A 80 8.21 6.28 14.64
CA ARG A 80 7.39 6.99 13.64
C ARG A 80 8.20 8.01 12.83
N ASP A 81 8.98 8.85 13.50
CA ASP A 81 9.72 9.92 12.84
C ASP A 81 10.89 9.38 12.01
N ALA A 82 11.65 8.43 12.57
CA ALA A 82 12.74 7.77 11.84
C ALA A 82 12.23 6.99 10.61
N MET A 83 11.09 6.30 10.74
CA MET A 83 10.47 5.57 9.62
C MET A 83 9.93 6.52 8.56
N LYS A 84 9.38 7.66 8.94
CA LYS A 84 8.95 8.70 7.99
C LYS A 84 10.13 9.16 7.12
N GLU A 85 11.28 9.44 7.72
CA GLU A 85 12.50 9.84 7.00
C GLU A 85 12.99 8.72 6.06
N GLN A 86 13.05 7.48 6.57
CA GLN A 86 13.49 6.32 5.79
C GLN A 86 12.57 6.05 4.59
N ILE A 87 11.25 6.04 4.79
CA ILE A 87 10.27 5.81 3.72
C ILE A 87 10.34 6.93 2.69
N SER A 88 10.43 8.19 3.13
CA SER A 88 10.57 9.34 2.23
C SER A 88 11.82 9.24 1.35
N SER A 89 12.96 8.84 1.93
CA SER A 89 14.21 8.63 1.18
C SER A 89 14.07 7.52 0.15
N LEU A 90 13.49 6.38 0.53
CA LEU A 90 13.29 5.24 -0.38
C LEU A 90 12.37 5.61 -1.54
N LEU A 91 11.29 6.35 -1.27
CA LEU A 91 10.39 6.83 -2.31
C LEU A 91 11.09 7.80 -3.26
N ALA A 92 11.87 8.75 -2.73
CA ALA A 92 12.61 9.69 -3.55
C ALA A 92 13.63 8.99 -4.49
N ASP A 93 14.33 7.98 -3.97
CA ASP A 93 15.30 7.21 -4.77
C ASP A 93 14.63 6.30 -5.79
N LEU A 94 13.44 5.81 -5.49
CA LEU A 94 12.65 4.99 -6.41
C LEU A 94 12.07 5.84 -7.55
N LEU A 95 11.51 7.00 -7.23
CA LEU A 95 10.92 7.92 -8.22
C LEU A 95 11.96 8.59 -9.12
N ARG A 96 13.21 8.73 -8.68
CA ARG A 96 14.33 9.21 -9.53
C ARG A 96 14.79 8.21 -10.59
N LYS A 97 14.41 6.94 -10.46
CA LYS A 97 14.83 5.85 -11.36
C LYS A 97 13.80 5.54 -12.45
N ILE A 98 12.61 6.12 -12.35
CA ILE A 98 11.55 6.08 -13.35
C ILE A 98 11.80 7.19 -14.35
#